data_AF-A0A357FYS5-F1
#
_entry.id   AF-A0A357FYS5-F1
#
_cell.length_a   1.000
_cell.length_b   1.000
_cell.length_c   1.000
_cell.angle_alpha   90.00
_cell.angle_beta   90.00
_cell.angle_gamma   90.00
#
_symmetry.space_group_name_H-M   'P 1'
#
loop_
_entity.id
_entity.type
_entity.pdbx_description
1 polymer ?
#
loop_
_entity_poly.entity_id
_entity_poly.type
_entity_poly.pdbx_seq_one_letter_code
_entity_poly.pdbx_strand_id
1 'polypeptide(L)'
;AALKKNPLITLGIHPAAYTRLAGAPQEEILRQINRARSAHQEHFGAQPALFSYPFGEYSLAYRNIIEAQQFEAAFGQQSGAAYSGSDLYALPRFSITESYGDIERLQTIASSLPLPTFDINPENPYLTENDIGAIGFSVPEGLKDSLSELSCFISQRKNITQEIIGTRVELRSPDPFTEERTRVNCTMPGPEGEDGMPRWRWFGMLLINPAGADAADASLQQDEPQ
;
A
#
# COMPACT_ATOMS: atom_id res chain seq x y z
N ALA A 1 -12.31 0.22 -27.46
CA ALA A 1 -13.06 -0.95 -27.99
C ALA A 1 -12.20 -2.19 -28.24
N ALA A 2 -10.97 -2.08 -28.78
CA ALA A 2 -10.14 -3.25 -29.08
C ALA A 2 -9.71 -4.05 -27.83
N LEU A 3 -9.19 -3.38 -26.78
CA LEU A 3 -8.70 -4.05 -25.57
C LEU A 3 -9.78 -4.86 -24.84
N LYS A 4 -11.01 -4.33 -24.74
CA LYS A 4 -12.13 -5.02 -24.09
C LYS A 4 -12.47 -6.39 -24.71
N LYS A 5 -12.20 -6.58 -26.01
CA LYS A 5 -12.49 -7.85 -26.69
C LYS A 5 -11.48 -8.95 -26.38
N ASN A 6 -10.36 -8.61 -25.74
CA ASN A 6 -9.33 -9.58 -25.38
C ASN A 6 -9.66 -10.21 -24.02
N PRO A 7 -9.87 -11.54 -23.92
CA PRO A 7 -10.20 -12.21 -22.67
C PRO A 7 -9.07 -12.16 -21.63
N LEU A 8 -7.86 -11.75 -22.01
CA LEU A 8 -6.72 -11.57 -21.11
C LEU A 8 -6.67 -10.19 -20.44
N ILE A 9 -7.62 -9.31 -20.75
CA ILE A 9 -7.65 -7.93 -20.25
C ILE A 9 -8.91 -7.69 -19.43
N THR A 10 -8.69 -7.34 -18.16
CA THR A 10 -9.74 -6.77 -17.30
C THR A 10 -9.56 -5.26 -17.21
N LEU A 11 -10.65 -4.52 -17.40
CA LEU A 11 -10.67 -3.06 -17.25
C LEU A 11 -11.17 -2.71 -15.85
N GLY A 12 -10.27 -2.23 -15.00
CA GLY A 12 -10.62 -1.61 -13.71
C GLY A 12 -10.73 -0.08 -13.84
N ILE A 13 -11.02 0.58 -12.73
CA ILE A 13 -11.08 2.05 -12.67
C ILE A 13 -10.24 2.61 -11.52
N HIS A 14 -9.96 3.91 -11.61
CA HIS A 14 -9.63 4.77 -10.49
C HIS A 14 -10.70 5.89 -10.44
N PRO A 15 -10.67 6.83 -9.47
CA PRO A 15 -11.61 7.96 -9.42
C PRO A 15 -11.59 8.78 -10.71
N ALA A 16 -12.68 9.50 -11.00
CA ALA A 16 -12.81 10.23 -12.27
C ALA A 16 -11.69 11.27 -12.51
N ALA A 17 -11.19 11.89 -11.44
CA ALA A 17 -9.97 12.69 -11.45
C ALA A 17 -8.81 11.93 -10.78
N TYR A 18 -7.61 12.06 -11.35
CA TYR A 18 -6.41 11.48 -10.76
C TYR A 18 -5.84 12.41 -9.68
N THR A 19 -6.49 12.43 -8.51
CA THR A 19 -6.16 13.29 -7.36
C THR A 19 -6.07 12.49 -6.07
N ARG A 20 -5.43 13.05 -5.04
CA ARG A 20 -5.40 12.46 -3.69
C ARG A 20 -6.78 12.60 -3.04
N LEU A 21 -7.35 11.48 -2.62
CA LEU A 21 -8.69 11.42 -2.01
C LEU A 21 -8.69 10.77 -0.62
N ALA A 22 -7.53 10.32 -0.12
CA ALA A 22 -7.45 9.62 1.16
C ALA A 22 -7.99 10.46 2.34
N GLY A 23 -7.75 11.77 2.34
CA GLY A 23 -8.31 12.71 3.31
C GLY A 23 -9.54 13.49 2.84
N ALA A 24 -10.11 13.17 1.67
CA ALA A 24 -11.25 13.91 1.15
C ALA A 24 -12.55 13.56 1.90
N PRO A 25 -13.54 14.47 1.95
CA PRO A 25 -14.87 14.16 2.50
C PRO A 25 -15.52 12.98 1.75
N GLN A 26 -16.27 12.15 2.47
CA GLN A 26 -16.95 10.99 1.91
C GLN A 26 -17.80 11.31 0.67
N GLU A 27 -18.49 12.45 0.65
CA GLU A 27 -19.30 12.89 -0.49
C GLU A 27 -18.43 13.09 -1.75
N GLU A 28 -17.24 13.69 -1.59
CA GLU A 28 -16.29 13.88 -2.69
C GLU A 28 -15.81 12.54 -3.25
N ILE A 29 -15.41 11.64 -2.35
CA ILE A 29 -14.95 10.30 -2.71
C ILE A 29 -16.02 9.57 -3.53
N LEU A 30 -17.26 9.54 -3.03
CA LEU A 30 -18.40 8.92 -3.71
C LEU A 30 -18.68 9.57 -5.06
N ARG A 31 -18.65 10.90 -5.13
CA ARG A 31 -18.86 11.63 -6.38
C ARG A 31 -17.84 11.23 -7.45
N GLN A 32 -16.55 11.15 -7.09
CA GLN A 32 -15.49 10.79 -8.03
C GLN A 32 -15.59 9.32 -8.48
N ILE A 33 -15.90 8.39 -7.57
CA ILE A 33 -16.11 6.97 -7.91
C ILE A 33 -17.32 6.83 -8.85
N ASN A 34 -18.47 7.43 -8.50
CA ASN A 34 -19.70 7.31 -9.27
C ASN A 34 -19.54 7.88 -10.68
N ARG A 35 -18.82 8.99 -10.84
CA ARG A 35 -18.48 9.53 -12.16
C ARG A 35 -17.65 8.55 -12.99
N ALA A 36 -16.64 7.92 -12.40
CA ALA A 36 -15.83 6.92 -13.09
C ALA A 36 -16.63 5.66 -13.46
N ARG A 37 -17.51 5.18 -12.57
CA ARG A 37 -18.42 4.05 -12.83
C ARG A 37 -19.39 4.37 -13.96
N SER A 38 -20.00 5.55 -13.97
CA SER A 38 -20.89 5.99 -15.05
C SER A 38 -20.17 6.03 -16.39
N ALA A 39 -18.96 6.60 -16.44
CA ALA A 39 -18.15 6.62 -17.66
C ALA A 39 -17.77 5.20 -18.12
N HIS A 40 -17.38 4.31 -17.19
CA HIS A 40 -17.07 2.92 -17.50
C HIS A 40 -18.30 2.17 -18.06
N GLN A 41 -19.47 2.35 -17.46
CA GLN A 41 -20.74 1.78 -17.94
C GLN A 41 -21.11 2.33 -19.32
N GLU A 42 -20.92 3.62 -19.57
CA GLU A 42 -21.22 4.24 -20.87
C GLU A 42 -20.31 3.69 -21.98
N HIS A 43 -19.01 3.61 -21.73
CA HIS A 43 -18.03 3.16 -22.74
C HIS A 43 -17.97 1.65 -22.92
N PHE A 44 -18.26 0.88 -21.86
CA PHE A 44 -18.06 -0.56 -21.85
C PHE A 44 -19.32 -1.36 -21.52
N GLY A 45 -20.45 -0.74 -21.21
CA GLY A 45 -21.72 -1.46 -20.99
C GLY A 45 -21.74 -2.37 -19.75
N ALA A 46 -20.78 -2.23 -18.84
CA ALA A 46 -20.69 -3.00 -17.61
C ALA A 46 -20.07 -2.17 -16.47
N GLN A 47 -20.36 -2.55 -15.23
CA GLN A 47 -19.70 -1.98 -14.06
C GLN A 47 -18.28 -2.55 -13.92
N PRO A 48 -17.30 -1.75 -13.47
CA PRO A 48 -15.95 -2.24 -13.21
C PRO A 48 -15.91 -3.09 -11.94
N ALA A 49 -15.17 -4.20 -11.98
CA ALA A 49 -14.98 -5.09 -10.82
C ALA A 49 -13.80 -4.67 -9.95
N LEU A 50 -12.80 -3.96 -10.52
CA LEU A 50 -11.53 -3.66 -9.88
C LEU A 50 -11.33 -2.15 -9.71
N PHE A 51 -10.74 -1.76 -8.59
CA PHE A 51 -10.42 -0.38 -8.26
C PHE A 51 -8.93 -0.17 -7.96
N SER A 52 -8.36 0.98 -8.32
CA SER A 52 -7.00 1.36 -7.92
C SER A 52 -6.99 2.73 -7.25
N TYR A 53 -6.42 2.82 -6.06
CA TYR A 53 -6.21 4.10 -5.38
C TYR A 53 -5.15 4.92 -6.13
N PRO A 54 -5.43 6.18 -6.50
CA PRO A 54 -4.40 7.10 -6.99
C PRO A 54 -3.23 7.16 -6.00
N PHE A 55 -2.00 7.10 -6.52
CA PHE A 55 -0.77 7.09 -5.71
C PHE A 55 -0.64 5.92 -4.70
N GLY A 56 -1.59 4.98 -4.71
CA GLY A 56 -1.73 3.91 -3.72
C GLY A 56 -2.21 4.38 -2.35
N GLU A 57 -2.75 5.59 -2.26
CA GLU A 57 -3.08 6.26 -1.00
C GLU A 57 -4.55 6.08 -0.66
N TYR A 58 -4.83 5.60 0.55
CA TYR A 58 -6.18 5.43 1.06
C TYR A 58 -6.21 5.71 2.56
N SER A 59 -7.40 6.06 3.06
CA SER A 59 -7.73 6.01 4.49
C SER A 59 -8.63 4.82 4.75
N LEU A 60 -8.80 4.44 6.01
CA LEU A 60 -9.76 3.40 6.41
C LEU A 60 -11.19 3.74 5.95
N ALA A 61 -11.58 5.01 6.04
CA ALA A 61 -12.88 5.47 5.54
C ALA A 61 -13.00 5.29 4.01
N TYR A 62 -11.96 5.64 3.24
CA TYR A 62 -11.95 5.44 1.80
C TYR A 62 -12.01 3.95 1.43
N ARG A 63 -11.23 3.10 2.11
CA ARG A 63 -11.28 1.65 1.95
C ARG A 63 -12.69 1.09 2.19
N ASN A 64 -13.36 1.52 3.27
CA ASN A 64 -14.72 1.08 3.59
C ASN A 64 -15.75 1.55 2.56
N ILE A 65 -15.57 2.71 1.94
CA ILE A 65 -16.41 3.16 0.82
C ILE A 65 -16.24 2.22 -0.38
N ILE A 66 -15.01 1.83 -0.71
CA ILE A 66 -14.76 0.91 -1.84
C ILE A 66 -15.40 -0.45 -1.59
N GLU A 67 -15.31 -1.00 -0.38
CA GLU A 67 -16.03 -2.22 0.01
C GLU A 67 -17.55 -2.06 -0.14
N ALA A 68 -18.12 -0.99 0.40
CA ALA A 68 -19.55 -0.71 0.30
C ALA A 68 -20.05 -0.50 -1.14
N GLN A 69 -19.16 -0.08 -2.05
CA GLN A 69 -19.46 0.06 -3.49
C GLN A 69 -19.43 -1.27 -4.26
N GLN A 70 -19.14 -2.39 -3.57
CA GLN A 70 -19.15 -3.77 -4.10
C GLN A 70 -18.12 -4.02 -5.21
N PHE A 71 -16.94 -3.39 -5.13
CA PHE A 71 -15.81 -3.85 -5.92
C PHE A 71 -15.39 -5.26 -5.48
N GLU A 72 -14.84 -6.05 -6.39
CA GLU A 72 -14.29 -7.38 -6.06
C GLU A 72 -12.93 -7.25 -5.38
N ALA A 73 -12.14 -6.26 -5.79
CA ALA A 73 -10.86 -5.94 -5.16
C ALA A 73 -10.42 -4.51 -5.46
N ALA A 74 -9.54 -3.99 -4.61
CA ALA A 74 -8.87 -2.71 -4.80
C ALA A 74 -7.38 -2.77 -4.47
N PHE A 75 -6.58 -1.94 -5.15
CA PHE A 75 -5.13 -2.03 -5.10
C PHE A 75 -4.47 -0.75 -4.56
N GLY A 76 -3.65 -0.92 -3.54
CA GLY A 76 -2.73 0.10 -3.03
C GLY A 76 -1.37 0.07 -3.75
N GLN A 77 -0.38 0.70 -3.11
CA GLN A 77 1.04 0.68 -3.53
C GLN A 77 2.01 0.38 -2.38
N GLN A 78 1.51 -0.24 -1.31
CA GLN A 78 2.38 -0.86 -0.32
C GLN A 78 2.96 -2.16 -0.88
N SER A 79 4.28 -2.32 -0.74
CA SER A 79 5.02 -3.46 -1.31
C SER A 79 4.62 -4.76 -0.61
N GLY A 80 4.37 -5.81 -1.38
CA GLY A 80 4.09 -7.13 -0.82
C GLY A 80 3.44 -8.05 -1.83
N ALA A 81 3.49 -9.35 -1.55
CA ALA A 81 2.73 -10.35 -2.28
C ALA A 81 1.35 -10.53 -1.66
N ALA A 82 0.30 -10.42 -2.49
CA ALA A 82 -1.06 -10.69 -2.06
C ALA A 82 -1.27 -12.19 -1.75
N TYR A 83 -2.14 -12.49 -0.81
CA TYR A 83 -2.53 -13.84 -0.42
C TYR A 83 -3.98 -13.88 0.06
N SER A 84 -4.53 -15.06 0.33
CA SER A 84 -5.95 -15.23 0.69
C SER A 84 -6.38 -14.53 1.99
N GLY A 85 -5.45 -14.12 2.85
CA GLY A 85 -5.72 -13.32 4.06
C GLY A 85 -5.41 -11.84 3.89
N SER A 86 -5.05 -11.38 2.70
CA SER A 86 -4.88 -9.94 2.42
C SER A 86 -6.24 -9.22 2.43
N ASP A 87 -6.25 -7.95 2.82
CA ASP A 87 -7.43 -7.11 2.62
C ASP A 87 -7.68 -6.93 1.11
N LEU A 88 -8.78 -7.51 0.61
CA LEU A 88 -9.16 -7.44 -0.80
C LEU A 88 -9.35 -6.01 -1.28
N TYR A 89 -9.67 -5.08 -0.38
CA TYR A 89 -9.88 -3.67 -0.70
C TYR A 89 -8.64 -2.82 -0.48
N ALA A 90 -7.50 -3.44 -0.19
CA ALA A 90 -6.21 -2.78 -0.09
C ALA A 90 -5.09 -3.75 -0.48
N LEU A 91 -5.22 -4.44 -1.61
CA LEU A 91 -4.24 -5.42 -2.06
C LEU A 91 -2.87 -4.77 -2.30
N PRO A 92 -1.78 -5.36 -1.79
CA PRO A 92 -0.43 -4.86 -1.98
C PRO A 92 0.04 -5.08 -3.42
N ARG A 93 0.92 -4.19 -3.90
CA ARG A 93 1.60 -4.32 -5.18
C ARG A 93 2.97 -3.69 -5.12
N PHE A 94 3.89 -4.24 -5.90
CA PHE A 94 5.19 -3.61 -6.13
C PHE A 94 5.08 -2.59 -7.26
N SER A 95 5.47 -1.35 -6.99
CA SER A 95 5.66 -0.35 -8.04
C SER A 95 6.93 -0.68 -8.85
N ILE A 96 6.81 -0.63 -10.16
CA ILE A 96 7.90 -0.77 -11.13
C ILE A 96 7.93 0.55 -11.91
N THR A 97 8.92 1.38 -11.61
CA THR A 97 9.18 2.67 -12.28
C THR A 97 10.61 2.65 -12.82
N GLU A 98 11.05 3.64 -13.61
CA GLU A 98 12.39 3.63 -14.21
C GLU A 98 13.53 3.41 -13.18
N SER A 99 13.45 4.08 -12.02
CA SER A 99 14.40 3.91 -10.91
C SER A 99 14.31 2.56 -10.17
N TYR A 100 13.31 1.75 -10.46
CA TYR A 100 12.98 0.50 -9.78
C TYR A 100 12.62 -0.62 -10.78
N GLY A 101 13.11 -0.52 -12.02
CA GLY A 101 12.72 -1.36 -13.14
C GLY A 101 13.81 -2.35 -13.58
N ASP A 102 14.89 -2.48 -12.82
CA ASP A 102 15.95 -3.44 -13.11
C ASP A 102 15.42 -4.89 -13.05
N ILE A 103 15.99 -5.74 -13.88
CA ILE A 103 15.50 -7.11 -14.08
C ILE A 103 15.75 -7.98 -12.84
N GLU A 104 16.85 -7.73 -12.14
CA GLU A 104 17.21 -8.43 -10.90
C GLU A 104 16.17 -8.17 -9.80
N ARG A 105 15.77 -6.90 -9.62
CA ARG A 105 14.68 -6.53 -8.72
C ARG A 105 13.36 -7.13 -9.17
N LEU A 106 13.04 -7.09 -10.47
CA LEU A 106 11.80 -7.68 -10.99
C LEU A 106 11.71 -9.18 -10.65
N GLN A 107 12.79 -9.94 -10.86
CA GLN A 107 12.86 -11.36 -10.51
C GLN A 107 12.66 -11.58 -9.00
N THR A 108 13.28 -10.74 -8.17
CA THR A 108 13.15 -10.78 -6.71
C THR A 108 11.70 -10.56 -6.25
N ILE A 109 11.05 -9.49 -6.74
CA ILE A 109 9.69 -9.15 -6.32
C ILE A 109 8.64 -10.11 -6.92
N ALA A 110 8.85 -10.61 -8.14
CA ALA A 110 7.97 -11.59 -8.78
C ALA A 110 7.99 -12.94 -8.04
N SER A 111 9.14 -13.28 -7.46
CA SER A 111 9.32 -14.50 -6.67
C SER A 111 9.02 -14.31 -5.18
N SER A 112 8.63 -13.10 -4.75
CA SER A 112 8.31 -12.85 -3.34
C SER A 112 7.16 -13.73 -2.84
N LEU A 113 7.16 -13.95 -1.53
CA LEU A 113 6.11 -14.66 -0.80
C LEU A 113 5.37 -13.66 0.08
N PRO A 114 4.10 -13.92 0.42
CA PRO A 114 3.43 -13.13 1.44
C PRO A 114 4.14 -13.32 2.79
N LEU A 115 4.26 -12.24 3.56
CA LEU A 115 4.40 -12.30 5.01
C LEU A 115 3.00 -12.08 5.61
N PRO A 116 2.29 -13.15 6.02
CA PRO A 116 0.97 -13.02 6.62
C PRO A 116 1.05 -12.21 7.92
N THR A 117 0.25 -11.15 8.01
CA THR A 117 0.18 -10.27 9.18
C THR A 117 -1.26 -9.99 9.57
N PHE A 118 -1.48 -9.71 10.85
CA PHE A 118 -2.76 -9.27 11.44
C PHE A 118 -2.49 -8.35 12.63
N ASP A 119 -3.52 -7.77 13.25
CA ASP A 119 -3.38 -6.83 14.37
C ASP A 119 -2.41 -5.67 14.03
N ILE A 120 -2.66 -5.04 12.88
CA ILE A 120 -1.80 -4.01 12.32
C ILE A 120 -2.10 -2.66 12.99
N ASN A 121 -1.06 -1.95 13.42
CA ASN A 121 -1.11 -0.61 13.95
C ASN A 121 -0.12 0.31 13.20
N PRO A 122 -0.52 1.52 12.79
CA PRO A 122 -1.90 2.02 12.79
C PRO A 122 -2.78 1.23 11.80
N GLU A 123 -4.04 1.01 12.17
CA GLU A 123 -5.03 0.36 11.29
C GLU A 123 -5.35 1.26 10.09
N ASN A 124 -5.44 2.57 10.33
CA ASN A 124 -5.65 3.56 9.28
C ASN A 124 -4.29 4.04 8.73
N PRO A 125 -3.96 3.78 7.45
CA PRO A 125 -2.70 4.25 6.88
C PRO A 125 -2.68 5.76 6.62
N TYR A 126 -3.83 6.45 6.70
CA TYR A 126 -3.90 7.90 6.69
C TYR A 126 -3.80 8.45 8.11
N LEU A 127 -2.62 8.95 8.46
CA LEU A 127 -2.22 9.29 9.81
C LEU A 127 -2.93 10.54 10.34
N THR A 128 -3.08 10.56 11.66
CA THR A 128 -3.55 11.68 12.48
C THR A 128 -2.48 12.06 13.50
N GLU A 129 -2.68 13.15 14.24
CA GLU A 129 -1.76 13.58 15.30
C GLU A 129 -1.54 12.53 16.40
N ASN A 130 -2.45 11.56 16.54
CA ASN A 130 -2.34 10.48 17.52
C ASN A 130 -1.44 9.33 17.06
N ASP A 131 -1.09 9.26 15.77
CA ASP A 131 -0.31 8.17 15.19
C ASP A 131 1.20 8.45 15.31
N ILE A 132 1.71 8.35 16.55
CA ILE A 132 3.09 8.75 16.88
C ILE A 132 4.05 7.57 16.71
N GLY A 133 4.86 7.60 15.65
CA GLY A 133 6.18 6.95 15.56
C GLY A 133 6.23 5.44 15.82
N ALA A 134 5.09 4.76 15.90
CA ALA A 134 4.98 3.36 16.26
C ALA A 134 4.19 2.61 15.20
N ILE A 135 4.80 1.56 14.65
CA ILE A 135 4.16 0.63 13.73
C ILE A 135 4.21 -0.74 14.39
N GLY A 136 3.16 -1.51 14.19
CA GLY A 136 3.14 -2.84 14.70
C GLY A 136 2.24 -3.79 13.93
N PHE A 137 2.58 -5.07 14.01
CA PHE A 137 1.79 -6.16 13.46
C PHE A 137 2.14 -7.46 14.17
N SER A 138 1.25 -8.44 14.07
CA SER A 138 1.46 -9.83 14.50
C SER A 138 1.59 -10.75 13.30
N VAL A 139 2.33 -11.86 13.46
CA VAL A 139 2.38 -12.97 12.49
C VAL A 139 1.70 -14.22 13.04
N PRO A 140 1.26 -15.18 12.20
CA PRO A 140 0.78 -16.47 12.66
C PRO A 140 1.82 -17.23 13.50
N GLU A 141 1.38 -18.03 14.47
CA GLU A 141 2.28 -18.77 15.38
C GLU A 141 3.33 -19.62 14.63
N GLY A 142 2.96 -20.19 13.48
CA GLY A 142 3.88 -20.99 12.65
C GLY A 142 5.05 -20.20 12.04
N LEU A 143 5.08 -18.87 12.15
CA LEU A 143 6.20 -18.01 11.71
C LEU A 143 7.00 -17.43 12.88
N LYS A 144 6.61 -17.70 14.13
CA LYS A 144 7.21 -17.11 15.33
C LYS A 144 8.72 -17.35 15.43
N ASP A 145 9.15 -18.58 15.18
CA ASP A 145 10.56 -18.96 15.32
C ASP A 145 11.44 -18.29 14.26
N SER A 146 10.88 -17.96 13.10
CA SER A 146 11.56 -17.24 12.01
C SER A 146 11.60 -15.72 12.19
N LEU A 147 10.88 -15.16 13.16
CA LEU A 147 10.85 -13.70 13.39
C LEU A 147 12.23 -13.13 13.73
N SER A 148 13.14 -13.94 14.26
CA SER A 148 14.52 -13.54 14.52
C SER A 148 15.29 -13.12 13.26
N GLU A 149 14.85 -13.56 12.07
CA GLU A 149 15.43 -13.22 10.77
C GLU A 149 14.67 -12.08 10.06
N LEU A 150 13.64 -11.53 10.68
CA LEU A 150 12.85 -10.43 10.14
C LEU A 150 13.67 -9.13 10.14
N SER A 151 13.76 -8.50 8.97
CA SER A 151 14.38 -7.19 8.80
C SER A 151 13.35 -6.17 8.37
N CYS A 152 13.16 -5.11 9.15
CA CYS A 152 12.25 -4.02 8.84
C CYS A 152 12.99 -2.72 8.53
N PHE A 153 12.44 -1.94 7.60
CA PHE A 153 12.95 -0.65 7.17
C PHE A 153 11.82 0.36 7.10
N ILE A 154 12.05 1.56 7.66
CA ILE A 154 11.16 2.72 7.54
C ILE A 154 11.89 3.76 6.68
N SER A 155 11.20 4.28 5.67
CA SER A 155 11.79 5.26 4.74
C SER A 155 12.37 6.45 5.48
N GLN A 156 13.59 6.87 5.10
CA GLN A 156 14.28 8.05 5.66
C GLN A 156 14.57 7.96 7.18
N ARG A 157 14.46 6.78 7.79
CA ARG A 157 14.79 6.54 9.20
C ARG A 157 15.94 5.55 9.30
N LYS A 158 17.00 5.95 10.00
CA LYS A 158 18.19 5.09 10.26
C LYS A 158 18.14 4.43 11.64
N ASN A 159 17.47 5.07 12.60
CA ASN A 159 17.44 4.65 14.00
C ASN A 159 16.02 4.20 14.35
N ILE A 160 15.66 2.99 13.93
CA ILE A 160 14.41 2.35 14.37
C ILE A 160 14.74 1.27 15.38
N THR A 161 13.92 1.15 16.42
CA THR A 161 13.97 0.02 17.35
C THR A 161 12.95 -1.01 16.91
N GLN A 162 13.39 -2.25 16.71
CA GLN A 162 12.53 -3.41 16.44
C GLN A 162 12.47 -4.29 17.69
N GLU A 163 11.27 -4.49 18.24
CA GLU A 163 11.02 -5.37 19.38
C GLU A 163 10.12 -6.53 18.95
N ILE A 164 10.46 -7.75 19.36
CA ILE A 164 9.67 -8.96 19.09
C ILE A 164 9.15 -9.50 20.42
N ILE A 165 7.82 -9.58 20.56
CA ILE A 165 7.12 -10.03 21.77
C ILE A 165 6.21 -11.20 21.38
N GLY A 166 6.71 -12.43 21.52
CA GLY A 166 6.00 -13.60 21.00
C GLY A 166 5.88 -13.54 19.48
N THR A 167 4.66 -13.39 18.96
CA THR A 167 4.38 -13.21 17.53
C THR A 167 4.26 -11.75 17.09
N ARG A 168 4.32 -10.81 18.04
CA ARG A 168 4.14 -9.38 17.81
C ARG A 168 5.47 -8.71 17.47
N VAL A 169 5.48 -7.89 16.43
CA VAL A 169 6.64 -7.08 16.00
C VAL A 169 6.30 -5.60 16.16
N GLU A 170 6.99 -4.89 17.05
CA GLU A 170 6.84 -3.45 17.23
C GLU A 170 8.04 -2.71 16.63
N LEU A 171 7.77 -1.72 15.79
CA LEU A 171 8.76 -0.82 15.22
C LEU A 171 8.54 0.57 15.82
N ARG A 172 9.56 1.09 16.51
CA ARG A 172 9.51 2.42 17.12
C ARG A 172 10.55 3.33 16.48
N SER A 173 10.09 4.49 16.04
CA SER A 173 10.92 5.63 15.66
C SER A 173 10.96 6.61 16.84
N PRO A 174 12.13 7.16 17.21
CA PRO A 174 12.21 8.17 18.27
C PRO A 174 11.48 9.47 17.87
N ASP A 175 11.44 9.77 16.57
CA ASP A 175 10.79 10.93 16.00
C ASP A 175 9.44 10.54 15.36
N PRO A 176 8.42 11.42 15.39
CA PRO A 176 7.15 11.19 14.69
C PRO A 176 7.38 11.09 13.17
N PHE A 177 6.41 10.50 12.45
CA PHE A 177 6.41 10.50 10.99
C PHE A 177 5.98 11.87 10.49
N THR A 178 6.92 12.68 9.99
CA THR A 178 6.64 14.05 9.51
C THR A 178 6.55 14.12 7.99
N GLU A 179 7.03 13.09 7.32
CA GLU A 179 7.06 12.97 5.87
C GLU A 179 5.65 12.69 5.34
N GLU A 180 5.28 13.34 4.22
CA GLU A 180 3.99 13.10 3.54
C GLU A 180 3.74 11.61 3.31
N ARG A 181 4.79 10.88 2.92
CA ARG A 181 4.74 9.45 2.61
C ARG A 181 5.84 8.71 3.34
N THR A 182 5.46 7.78 4.19
CA THR A 182 6.38 6.88 4.89
C THR A 182 6.12 5.44 4.45
N ARG A 183 7.07 4.83 3.75
CA ARG A 183 7.01 3.39 3.44
C ARG A 183 7.68 2.58 4.53
N VAL A 184 7.00 1.53 4.94
CA VAL A 184 7.51 0.48 5.82
C VAL A 184 7.66 -0.77 4.96
N ASN A 185 8.80 -1.44 5.05
CA ASN A 185 9.02 -2.74 4.41
C ASN A 185 9.65 -3.68 5.41
N CYS A 186 9.04 -4.83 5.63
CA CYS A 186 9.57 -5.89 6.45
C CYS A 186 9.73 -7.15 5.60
N THR A 187 10.94 -7.69 5.55
CA THR A 187 11.28 -8.89 4.80
C THR A 187 11.84 -9.97 5.70
N MET A 188 11.48 -11.21 5.40
CA MET A 188 11.96 -12.39 6.11
C MET A 188 12.32 -13.46 5.09
N PRO A 189 13.43 -14.20 5.26
CA PRO A 189 13.75 -15.30 4.37
C PRO A 189 12.63 -16.35 4.39
N GLY A 190 12.28 -16.80 3.20
CA GLY A 190 11.40 -17.93 2.96
C GLY A 190 12.19 -19.14 2.44
N PRO A 191 11.49 -20.19 1.99
CA PRO A 191 12.14 -21.33 1.34
C PRO A 191 12.90 -20.89 0.07
N GLU A 192 13.92 -21.65 -0.28
CA GLU A 192 14.62 -21.50 -1.56
C GLU A 192 13.64 -21.69 -2.74
N GLY A 193 13.85 -20.91 -3.79
CA GLY A 193 13.19 -21.07 -5.08
C GLY A 193 13.76 -22.25 -5.87
N GLU A 194 13.14 -22.54 -7.00
CA GLU A 194 13.62 -23.59 -7.93
C GLU A 194 15.00 -23.27 -8.51
N ASP A 195 15.38 -21.99 -8.51
CA ASP A 195 16.69 -21.47 -8.93
C ASP A 195 17.76 -21.54 -7.82
N GLY A 196 17.42 -22.08 -6.64
CA GLY A 196 18.29 -22.12 -5.47
C GLY A 196 18.48 -20.78 -4.77
N MET A 197 17.75 -19.73 -5.16
CA MET A 197 17.82 -18.42 -4.54
C MET A 197 16.77 -18.29 -3.43
N PRO A 198 17.05 -17.62 -2.31
CA PRO A 198 16.08 -17.45 -1.24
C PRO A 198 14.90 -16.59 -1.71
N ARG A 199 13.67 -17.09 -1.52
CA ARG A 199 12.46 -16.30 -1.73
C ARG A 199 12.22 -15.43 -0.50
N TRP A 200 11.83 -14.17 -0.70
CA TRP A 200 11.58 -13.26 0.41
C TRP A 200 10.10 -13.17 0.74
N ARG A 201 9.74 -13.42 2.00
CA ARG A 201 8.43 -13.04 2.53
C ARG A 201 8.41 -11.53 2.72
N TRP A 202 7.36 -10.86 2.26
CA TRP A 202 7.31 -9.40 2.23
C TRP A 202 6.00 -8.87 2.83
N PHE A 203 6.13 -7.98 3.81
CA PHE A 203 5.06 -7.12 4.30
C PHE A 203 5.45 -5.66 4.06
N GLY A 204 4.50 -4.84 3.63
CA GLY A 204 4.74 -3.42 3.45
C GLY A 204 3.53 -2.60 3.84
N MET A 205 3.82 -1.39 4.30
CA MET A 205 2.82 -0.37 4.58
C MET A 205 3.21 0.92 3.87
N LEU A 206 2.21 1.69 3.44
CA LEU A 206 2.38 3.05 2.96
C LEU A 206 1.54 3.93 3.88
N LEU A 207 2.22 4.66 4.76
CA LEU A 207 1.59 5.61 5.67
C LEU A 207 1.61 7.00 5.03
N ILE A 208 0.51 7.74 5.18
CA ILE A 208 0.31 9.07 4.62
C ILE A 208 0.11 10.06 5.75
N ASN A 209 1.01 11.05 5.86
CA ASN A 209 0.84 12.15 6.80
C ASN A 209 0.33 13.40 6.06
N PRO A 210 -0.91 13.86 6.31
CA PRO A 210 -1.44 15.08 5.69
C PRO A 210 -0.59 16.33 5.99
N ALA A 211 -0.04 16.46 7.21
CA ALA A 211 0.76 17.62 7.59
C ALA A 211 2.09 17.71 6.80
N GLY A 212 2.58 16.57 6.30
CA GLY A 212 3.77 16.53 5.45
C GLY A 212 3.53 17.05 4.04
N ALA A 213 2.29 17.00 3.53
CA ALA A 213 1.93 17.54 2.22
C ALA A 213 2.00 19.08 2.20
N ASP A 214 1.48 19.72 3.26
CA ASP A 214 1.48 21.19 3.40
C ASP A 214 2.91 21.76 3.47
N ALA A 215 3.85 21.02 4.06
CA ALA A 215 5.25 21.41 4.14
C ALA A 215 5.99 21.30 2.79
N ALA A 216 5.62 20.34 1.94
CA ALA A 216 6.20 20.16 0.61
C ALA A 216 5.68 21.19 -0.40
N ASP A 217 4.40 21.56 -0.32
CA ASP A 217 3.84 22.64 -1.14
C ASP A 217 4.43 24.02 -0.75
N ALA A 218 4.73 24.23 0.53
CA ALA A 218 5.36 25.46 1.02
C ALA A 218 6.84 25.60 0.59
N SER A 219 7.57 24.50 0.39
CA SER A 219 8.95 24.54 -0.11
C SER A 219 9.02 24.74 -1.62
N LEU A 220 8.07 24.17 -2.38
CA LEU A 220 7.96 24.40 -3.83
C LEU A 220 7.64 25.86 -4.18
N GLN A 221 6.95 26.60 -3.30
CA GLN A 221 6.67 28.03 -3.48
C GLN A 221 7.87 28.95 -3.12
N GLN A 222 8.92 28.43 -2.48
CA GLN A 222 10.12 29.20 -2.12
C GLN A 222 11.23 29.11 -3.18
N ASP A 223 11.15 28.14 -4.10
CA ASP A 223 12.11 27.92 -5.18
C ASP A 223 11.68 28.54 -6.53
N GLU A 224 10.58 29.28 -6.59
CA GLU A 224 10.26 30.13 -7.75
C GLU A 224 11.16 31.37 -7.75
N PRO A 225 12.03 31.57 -8.77
CA PRO A 225 12.83 32.77 -8.85
C PRO A 225 11.92 33.99 -9.10
N GLN A 226 12.07 35.02 -8.27
CA GLN A 226 11.47 36.35 -8.51
C GLN A 226 12.02 37.01 -9.78
#